data_AF-A0AAV5ARP8-F1
#
_entry.id   AF-A0AAV5ARP8-F1
#
_cell.length_a   1.000
_cell.length_b   1.000
_cell.length_c   1.000
_cell.angle_alpha   90.00
_cell.angle_beta   90.00
_cell.angle_gamma   90.00
#
_symmetry.space_group_name_H-M   'P 1'
#
loop_
_entity.id
_entity.type
_entity.pdbx_description
1 polymer ?
#
loop_
_entity_poly.entity_id
_entity_poly.type
_entity_poly.pdbx_seq_one_letter_code
_entity_poly.pdbx_strand_id
1 'polypeptide(L)'
;MKEKVKEFFKRQWIKIGILIAPLILFFANINVVKWQDKTRYFVDVVIKSTPFLFVYTLWSQWYDNNRVFALSISSALLLNLIVGIRYHWKRGTFNIGIMLRKEIEMLFVVVSVYILLRVLANPLLDSFAGSVFVGTIEFISVLYPVSKALKNIFIITDGKHPPKFVIQALYNYEKEGKLKDFFDSFQNGAKTNENDNETQSKQGAETEY
;
A
#
# COMPACT_ATOMS: atom_id res chain seq x y z
N MET A 1 -8.64 16.90 23.83
CA MET A 1 -8.48 16.24 22.51
C MET A 1 -9.12 14.84 22.47
N LYS A 2 -8.94 13.99 23.50
CA LYS A 2 -9.58 12.66 23.60
C LYS A 2 -11.12 12.68 23.60
N GLU A 3 -11.75 13.66 24.24
CA GLU A 3 -13.22 13.76 24.29
C GLU A 3 -13.86 14.09 22.95
N LYS A 4 -13.32 15.06 22.20
CA LYS A 4 -13.83 15.42 20.86
C LYS A 4 -13.78 14.25 19.87
N VAL A 5 -12.76 13.40 19.96
CA VAL A 5 -12.63 12.20 19.13
C VAL A 5 -13.68 11.16 19.52
N LYS A 6 -13.89 10.95 20.84
CA LYS A 6 -14.89 10.01 21.35
C LYS A 6 -16.32 10.43 20.97
N GLU A 7 -16.63 11.72 21.05
CA GLU A 7 -17.90 12.28 20.58
C GLU A 7 -18.08 12.15 19.07
N PHE A 8 -17.03 12.41 18.29
CA PHE A 8 -17.07 12.23 16.83
C PHE A 8 -17.39 10.77 16.47
N PHE A 9 -16.68 9.80 17.05
CA PHE A 9 -16.94 8.37 16.83
C PHE A 9 -18.35 7.98 17.27
N LYS A 10 -18.82 8.43 18.44
CA LYS A 10 -20.18 8.17 18.92
C LYS A 10 -21.23 8.71 17.95
N ARG A 11 -21.01 9.91 17.39
CA ARG A 11 -21.90 10.52 16.40
C ARG A 11 -21.94 9.75 15.08
N GLN A 12 -20.81 9.19 14.64
CA GLN A 12 -20.77 8.34 13.44
C GLN A 12 -21.44 6.98 13.68
N TRP A 13 -21.23 6.35 14.83
CA TRP A 13 -21.91 5.11 15.21
C TRP A 13 -23.44 5.25 15.27
N ILE A 14 -23.95 6.38 15.77
CA ILE A 14 -25.39 6.68 15.76
C ILE A 14 -25.92 6.82 14.32
N LYS A 15 -25.18 7.48 13.42
CA LYS A 15 -25.57 7.61 12.00
C LYS A 15 -25.57 6.26 11.27
N ILE A 16 -24.64 5.37 11.60
CA ILE A 16 -24.60 4.00 11.07
C ILE A 16 -25.78 3.19 11.60
N GLY A 17 -26.13 3.33 12.89
CA GLY A 17 -27.33 2.71 13.46
C GLY A 17 -28.63 3.14 12.78
N ILE A 18 -28.74 4.41 12.37
CA ILE A 18 -29.89 4.95 11.62
C ILE A 18 -30.00 4.34 10.21
N LEU A 19 -28.88 3.92 9.60
CA LEU A 19 -28.87 3.24 8.31
C LEU A 19 -29.28 1.76 8.41
N ILE A 20 -28.94 1.09 9.52
CA ILE A 20 -29.19 -0.34 9.72
C ILE A 20 -30.58 -0.60 10.31
N ALA A 21 -31.11 0.30 11.13
CA ALA A 21 -32.42 0.15 11.78
C ALA A 21 -33.59 -0.08 10.79
N PRO A 22 -33.66 0.56 9.62
CA PRO A 22 -34.71 0.30 8.62
C PRO A 22 -34.60 -1.09 8.00
N LEU A 23 -33.38 -1.61 7.82
CA LEU A 23 -33.13 -2.96 7.31
C LEU A 23 -33.65 -4.01 8.31
N ILE A 24 -33.36 -3.80 9.60
CA ILE A 24 -33.84 -4.64 10.70
C ILE A 24 -35.38 -4.54 10.82
N LEU A 25 -35.95 -3.33 10.74
CA LEU A 25 -37.40 -3.12 10.82
C LEU A 25 -38.17 -3.70 9.62
N PHE A 26 -37.54 -3.78 8.46
CA PHE A 26 -38.11 -4.39 7.27
C PHE A 26 -38.18 -5.92 7.39
N PHE A 27 -37.11 -6.56 7.90
CA PHE A 27 -37.07 -8.00 8.11
C PHE A 27 -37.71 -8.48 9.42
N ALA A 28 -37.89 -7.59 10.39
CA ALA A 28 -38.56 -7.93 11.64
C ALA A 28 -40.09 -7.96 11.44
N ASN A 29 -40.69 -9.11 11.75
CA ASN A 29 -42.14 -9.35 11.69
C ASN A 29 -42.87 -8.69 12.88
N ILE A 30 -42.65 -7.38 13.05
CA ILE A 30 -43.26 -6.59 14.11
C ILE A 30 -44.47 -5.85 13.53
N ASN A 31 -45.66 -6.13 14.07
CA ASN A 31 -46.95 -5.56 13.64
C ASN A 31 -47.16 -4.08 14.03
N VAL A 32 -46.19 -3.43 14.68
CA VAL A 32 -46.31 -2.02 15.13
C VAL A 32 -46.08 -0.97 14.03
N VAL A 33 -45.52 -1.34 12.87
CA VAL A 33 -45.23 -0.38 11.79
C VAL A 33 -46.04 -0.75 10.55
N LYS A 34 -46.80 0.21 10.01
CA LYS A 34 -47.60 0.01 8.80
C LYS A 34 -46.69 -0.38 7.64
N TRP A 35 -47.19 -1.27 6.78
CA TRP A 35 -46.41 -1.81 5.66
C TRP A 35 -45.92 -0.73 4.69
N GLN A 36 -46.72 0.34 4.48
CA GLN A 36 -46.35 1.52 3.68
C GLN A 36 -45.15 2.28 4.26
N ASP A 37 -45.03 2.35 5.59
CA ASP A 37 -43.90 3.01 6.24
C ASP A 37 -42.64 2.14 6.14
N LYS A 38 -42.78 0.80 6.27
CA LYS A 38 -41.67 -0.14 6.09
C LYS A 38 -41.04 -0.04 4.71
N THR A 39 -41.86 0.00 3.64
CA THR A 39 -41.35 0.10 2.27
C THR A 39 -40.71 1.46 2.00
N ARG A 40 -41.29 2.55 2.50
CA ARG A 40 -40.71 3.89 2.40
C ARG A 40 -39.35 3.99 3.10
N TYR A 41 -39.23 3.49 4.33
CA TYR A 41 -37.94 3.48 5.05
C TYR A 41 -36.89 2.61 4.36
N PHE A 42 -37.30 1.49 3.76
CA PHE A 42 -36.43 0.64 2.97
C PHE A 42 -35.92 1.36 1.71
N VAL A 43 -36.81 1.98 0.93
CA VAL A 43 -36.44 2.75 -0.27
C VAL A 43 -35.51 3.92 0.09
N ASP A 44 -35.79 4.64 1.17
CA ASP A 44 -34.94 5.73 1.66
C ASP A 44 -33.52 5.24 2.01
N VAL A 45 -33.39 4.05 2.62
CA VAL A 45 -32.07 3.46 2.92
C VAL A 45 -31.37 2.99 1.67
N VAL A 46 -32.08 2.34 0.74
CA VAL A 46 -31.51 1.91 -0.53
C VAL A 46 -30.96 3.11 -1.27
N ILE A 47 -31.75 4.18 -1.48
CA ILE A 47 -31.31 5.39 -2.17
C ILE A 47 -30.10 6.04 -1.48
N LYS A 48 -30.12 6.16 -0.15
CA LYS A 48 -28.98 6.71 0.61
C LYS A 48 -27.74 5.83 0.55
N SER A 49 -27.90 4.52 0.39
CA SER A 49 -26.80 3.54 0.34
C SER A 49 -26.28 3.30 -1.07
N THR A 50 -27.08 3.56 -2.11
CA THR A 50 -26.72 3.38 -3.53
C THR A 50 -25.37 3.97 -3.90
N PRO A 51 -25.02 5.25 -3.58
CA PRO A 51 -23.70 5.78 -3.94
C PRO A 51 -22.56 5.03 -3.26
N PHE A 52 -22.77 4.54 -2.02
CA PHE A 52 -21.76 3.76 -1.31
C PHE A 52 -21.60 2.35 -1.91
N LEU A 53 -22.71 1.71 -2.28
CA LEU A 53 -22.68 0.42 -2.96
C LEU A 53 -22.01 0.54 -4.33
N PHE A 54 -22.29 1.61 -5.08
CA PHE A 54 -21.63 1.87 -6.35
C PHE A 54 -20.10 2.01 -6.18
N VAL A 55 -19.65 2.84 -5.24
CA VAL A 55 -18.22 2.99 -4.91
C VAL A 55 -17.61 1.65 -4.48
N TYR A 56 -18.33 0.87 -3.66
CA TYR A 56 -17.89 -0.46 -3.24
C TYR A 56 -17.75 -1.41 -4.42
N THR A 57 -18.69 -1.43 -5.38
CA THR A 57 -18.59 -2.29 -6.56
C THR A 57 -17.40 -1.93 -7.44
N LEU A 58 -17.15 -0.62 -7.67
CA LEU A 58 -15.98 -0.15 -8.39
C LEU A 58 -14.67 -0.56 -7.68
N TRP A 59 -14.65 -0.39 -6.35
CA TRP A 59 -13.50 -0.79 -5.53
C TRP A 59 -13.27 -2.31 -5.56
N SER A 60 -14.34 -3.11 -5.43
CA SER A 60 -14.27 -4.56 -5.44
C SER A 60 -13.75 -5.08 -6.77
N GLN A 61 -14.30 -4.60 -7.88
CA GLN A 61 -13.85 -4.99 -9.22
C GLN A 61 -12.40 -4.58 -9.46
N TRP A 62 -12.02 -3.38 -9.04
CA TRP A 62 -10.62 -2.95 -9.11
C TRP A 62 -9.70 -3.84 -8.25
N TYR A 63 -10.11 -4.17 -7.04
CA TYR A 63 -9.35 -5.03 -6.12
C TYR A 63 -9.15 -6.43 -6.69
N ASP A 64 -10.20 -7.04 -7.24
CA ASP A 64 -10.14 -8.38 -7.82
C ASP A 64 -9.17 -8.43 -9.01
N ASN A 65 -9.19 -7.39 -9.86
CA ASN A 65 -8.29 -7.27 -11.01
C ASN A 65 -6.84 -6.97 -10.62
N ASN A 66 -6.59 -6.32 -9.47
CA ASN A 66 -5.26 -5.86 -9.05
C ASN A 66 -4.86 -6.42 -7.68
N ARG A 67 -5.32 -7.64 -7.35
CA ARG A 67 -5.23 -8.22 -6.01
C ARG A 67 -3.80 -8.25 -5.46
N VAL A 68 -2.83 -8.64 -6.29
CA VAL A 68 -1.41 -8.72 -5.90
C VAL A 68 -0.87 -7.33 -5.56
N PHE A 69 -1.14 -6.33 -6.39
CA PHE A 69 -0.75 -4.95 -6.14
C PHE A 69 -1.41 -4.40 -4.86
N ALA A 70 -2.71 -4.61 -4.69
CA ALA A 70 -3.46 -4.15 -3.53
C ALA A 70 -2.92 -4.74 -2.21
N LEU A 71 -2.58 -6.03 -2.19
CA LEU A 71 -1.93 -6.67 -1.04
C LEU A 71 -0.52 -6.13 -0.82
N SER A 72 0.25 -5.93 -1.89
CA SER A 72 1.62 -5.41 -1.83
C SER A 72 1.66 -4.00 -1.21
N ILE A 73 0.85 -3.06 -1.73
CA ILE A 73 0.80 -1.70 -1.20
C ILE A 73 0.27 -1.66 0.23
N SER A 74 -0.75 -2.48 0.55
CA SER A 74 -1.30 -2.56 1.90
C SER A 74 -0.26 -3.07 2.90
N SER A 75 0.49 -4.11 2.53
CA SER A 75 1.56 -4.66 3.37
C SER A 75 2.71 -3.66 3.56
N ALA A 76 3.10 -2.96 2.50
CA ALA A 76 4.14 -1.93 2.55
C ALA A 76 3.76 -0.76 3.48
N LEU A 77 2.52 -0.27 3.38
CA LEU A 77 2.00 0.78 4.26
C LEU A 77 1.92 0.32 5.72
N LEU A 78 1.46 -0.91 5.96
CA LEU A 78 1.40 -1.49 7.30
C LEU A 78 2.79 -1.64 7.92
N LEU A 79 3.77 -2.14 7.16
CA LEU A 79 5.15 -2.23 7.62
C LEU A 79 5.76 -0.85 7.86
N ASN A 80 5.54 0.10 6.96
CA ASN A 80 5.99 1.49 7.13
C ASN A 80 5.41 2.11 8.41
N LEU A 81 4.14 1.86 8.72
CA LEU A 81 3.49 2.27 9.97
C LEU A 81 4.19 1.63 11.19
N ILE A 82 4.36 0.31 11.22
CA ILE A 82 5.01 -0.41 12.33
C ILE A 82 6.44 0.10 12.57
N VAL A 83 7.22 0.23 11.49
CA VAL A 83 8.58 0.75 11.54
C VAL A 83 8.59 2.20 12.02
N GLY A 84 7.65 3.02 11.53
CA GLY A 84 7.47 4.41 11.97
C GLY A 84 7.17 4.53 13.47
N ILE A 85 6.30 3.67 14.01
CA ILE A 85 6.04 3.58 15.46
C ILE A 85 7.35 3.29 16.19
N ARG A 86 8.07 2.25 15.76
CA ARG A 86 9.32 1.84 16.42
C ARG A 86 10.39 2.92 16.36
N TYR A 87 10.50 3.62 15.24
CA TYR A 87 11.42 4.74 15.01
C TYR A 87 11.14 5.90 15.98
N HIS A 88 9.90 6.38 16.01
CA HIS A 88 9.52 7.52 16.86
C HIS A 88 9.54 7.17 18.35
N TRP A 89 9.30 5.90 18.70
CA TRP A 89 9.46 5.39 20.06
C TRP A 89 10.93 5.44 20.52
N LYS A 90 11.89 4.97 19.70
CA LYS A 90 13.34 5.01 20.03
C LYS A 90 13.83 6.45 20.24
N ARG A 91 13.20 7.43 19.57
CA ARG A 91 13.57 8.86 19.62
C ARG A 91 12.75 9.71 20.60
N GLY A 92 11.81 9.13 21.36
CA GLY A 92 10.98 9.87 22.32
C GLY A 92 10.03 10.91 21.70
N THR A 93 9.82 10.90 20.38
CA THR A 93 8.99 11.87 19.64
C THR A 93 7.65 11.27 19.22
N PHE A 94 7.21 10.20 19.89
CA PHE A 94 6.04 9.44 19.49
C PHE A 94 4.74 10.24 19.65
N ASN A 95 4.08 10.50 18.52
CA ASN A 95 2.74 11.04 18.47
C ASN A 95 1.92 10.28 17.42
N ILE A 96 1.01 9.43 17.90
CA ILE A 96 0.17 8.59 17.05
C ILE A 96 -0.71 9.40 16.09
N GLY A 97 -1.20 10.58 16.50
CA GLY A 97 -2.06 11.42 15.67
C GLY A 97 -1.31 12.01 14.48
N ILE A 98 -0.08 12.49 14.71
CA ILE A 98 0.79 13.01 13.65
C ILE A 98 1.21 11.89 12.71
N MET A 99 1.53 10.70 13.26
CA MET A 99 1.95 9.55 12.46
C MET A 99 0.83 9.06 11.54
N LEU A 100 -0.38 8.85 12.08
CA LEU A 100 -1.53 8.42 11.27
C LEU A 100 -1.88 9.46 10.20
N ARG A 101 -1.81 10.75 10.51
CA ARG A 101 -2.03 11.81 9.52
C ARG A 101 -1.03 11.72 8.36
N LYS A 102 0.26 11.52 8.66
CA LYS A 102 1.31 11.37 7.63
C LYS A 102 1.13 10.10 6.78
N GLU A 103 0.66 9.01 7.38
CA GLU A 103 0.37 7.78 6.64
C GLU A 103 -0.87 7.91 5.74
N ILE A 104 -1.93 8.59 6.22
CA ILE A 104 -3.10 8.92 5.38
C ILE A 104 -2.71 9.85 4.23
N GLU A 105 -1.87 10.85 4.49
CA GLU A 105 -1.36 11.76 3.46
C GLU A 105 -0.53 11.01 2.41
N MET A 106 0.34 10.09 2.84
CA MET A 106 1.07 9.19 1.94
C MET A 106 0.13 8.33 1.09
N LEU A 107 -0.84 7.67 1.71
CA LEU A 107 -1.84 6.87 1.00
C LEU A 107 -2.56 7.73 -0.06
N PHE A 108 -2.98 8.94 0.32
CA PHE A 108 -3.66 9.85 -0.59
C PHE A 108 -2.81 10.24 -1.80
N VAL A 109 -1.52 10.55 -1.59
CA VAL A 109 -0.57 10.86 -2.67
C VAL A 109 -0.40 9.65 -3.60
N VAL A 110 -0.16 8.46 -3.05
CA VAL A 110 0.02 7.23 -3.84
C VAL A 110 -1.22 6.92 -4.68
N VAL A 111 -2.41 6.96 -4.08
CA VAL A 111 -3.67 6.70 -4.78
C VAL A 111 -3.90 7.73 -5.89
N SER A 112 -3.66 9.01 -5.61
CA SER A 112 -3.84 10.07 -6.60
C SER A 112 -2.93 9.88 -7.81
N VAL A 113 -1.63 9.63 -7.58
CA VAL A 113 -0.65 9.40 -8.65
C VAL A 113 -0.98 8.12 -9.42
N TYR A 114 -1.32 7.03 -8.73
CA TYR A 114 -1.71 5.76 -9.34
C TYR A 114 -2.90 5.94 -10.28
N ILE A 115 -3.97 6.60 -9.84
CA ILE A 115 -5.17 6.81 -10.67
C ILE A 115 -4.81 7.64 -11.91
N LEU A 116 -4.08 8.74 -11.74
CA LEU A 116 -3.70 9.61 -12.87
C LEU A 116 -2.87 8.86 -13.91
N LEU A 117 -1.89 8.06 -13.47
CA LEU A 117 -1.06 7.26 -14.38
C LEU A 117 -1.85 6.10 -15.00
N ARG A 118 -2.76 5.46 -14.26
CA ARG A 118 -3.57 4.34 -14.76
C ARG A 118 -4.55 4.79 -15.85
N VAL A 119 -5.11 6.00 -15.73
CA VAL A 119 -5.94 6.60 -16.80
C VAL A 119 -5.13 6.75 -18.10
N LEU A 120 -3.86 7.13 -18.00
CA LEU A 120 -2.98 7.23 -19.16
C LEU A 120 -2.62 5.87 -19.77
N ALA A 121 -2.67 4.80 -18.99
CA ALA A 121 -2.42 3.43 -19.45
C ALA A 121 -3.61 2.82 -20.22
N ASN A 122 -4.84 3.34 -20.04
CA ASN A 122 -6.05 2.77 -20.63
C ASN A 122 -5.97 2.53 -22.15
N PRO A 123 -5.43 3.45 -22.98
CA PRO A 123 -5.33 3.24 -24.43
C PRO A 123 -4.39 2.11 -24.83
N LEU A 124 -3.51 1.66 -23.93
CA LEU A 124 -2.45 0.69 -24.22
C LEU A 124 -2.76 -0.70 -23.64
N LEU A 125 -3.84 -0.87 -22.87
CA LEU A 125 -4.10 -2.06 -22.04
C LEU A 125 -4.06 -3.39 -22.80
N ASP A 126 -4.51 -3.41 -24.04
CA ASP A 126 -4.57 -4.64 -24.86
C ASP A 126 -3.22 -5.03 -25.47
N SER A 127 -2.17 -4.22 -25.24
CA SER A 127 -0.82 -4.46 -25.77
C SER A 127 0.16 -4.94 -24.69
N PHE A 128 1.20 -5.64 -25.13
CA PHE A 128 2.33 -5.99 -24.27
C PHE A 128 2.95 -4.75 -23.60
N ALA A 129 3.08 -3.65 -24.37
CA ALA A 129 3.59 -2.39 -23.85
C ALA A 129 2.71 -1.82 -22.71
N GLY A 130 1.39 -1.94 -22.83
CA GLY A 130 0.46 -1.52 -21.76
C GLY A 130 0.59 -2.35 -20.50
N SER A 131 0.77 -3.67 -20.62
CA SER A 131 1.01 -4.55 -19.47
C SER A 131 2.30 -4.16 -18.71
N VAL A 132 3.38 -3.89 -19.44
CA VAL A 132 4.66 -3.42 -18.85
C VAL A 132 4.49 -2.05 -18.21
N PHE A 133 3.77 -1.14 -18.87
CA PHE A 133 3.52 0.20 -18.34
C PHE A 133 2.70 0.17 -17.05
N VAL A 134 1.63 -0.63 -17.01
CA VAL A 134 0.83 -0.89 -15.81
C VAL A 134 1.69 -1.44 -14.67
N GLY A 135 2.51 -2.46 -14.95
CA GLY A 135 3.42 -3.03 -13.95
C GLY A 135 4.41 -1.99 -13.41
N THR A 136 4.88 -1.07 -14.26
CA THR A 136 5.77 0.03 -13.86
C THR A 136 5.06 1.03 -12.95
N ILE A 137 3.81 1.39 -13.25
CA ILE A 137 2.99 2.28 -12.40
C ILE A 137 2.79 1.66 -11.02
N GLU A 138 2.45 0.36 -10.98
CA GLU A 138 2.27 -0.39 -9.75
C GLU A 138 3.57 -0.46 -8.94
N PHE A 139 4.70 -0.73 -9.60
CA PHE A 139 6.02 -0.73 -8.98
C PHE A 139 6.37 0.63 -8.36
N ILE A 140 6.25 1.73 -9.12
CA ILE A 140 6.52 3.10 -8.62
C ILE A 140 5.65 3.41 -7.40
N SER A 141 4.37 3.04 -7.47
CA SER A 141 3.40 3.31 -6.41
C SER A 141 3.74 2.56 -5.11
N VAL A 142 4.17 1.30 -5.20
CA VAL A 142 4.65 0.52 -4.03
C VAL A 142 5.99 1.03 -3.53
N LEU A 143 6.86 1.49 -4.43
CA LEU A 143 8.20 1.88 -4.03
C LEU A 143 8.17 3.06 -3.05
N TYR A 144 7.22 3.99 -3.17
CA TYR A 144 7.16 5.14 -2.24
C TYR A 144 7.06 4.75 -0.75
N PRO A 145 6.06 3.96 -0.29
CA PRO A 145 6.03 3.51 1.10
C PRO A 145 7.19 2.57 1.46
N VAL A 146 7.62 1.70 0.54
CA VAL A 146 8.76 0.79 0.77
C VAL A 146 10.05 1.55 1.02
N SER A 147 10.33 2.57 0.20
CA SER A 147 11.51 3.42 0.32
C SER A 147 11.60 4.06 1.70
N LYS A 148 10.49 4.62 2.17
CA LYS A 148 10.40 5.26 3.47
C LYS A 148 10.60 4.26 4.61
N ALA A 149 9.98 3.08 4.51
CA ALA A 149 10.15 2.01 5.48
C ALA A 149 11.62 1.56 5.57
N LEU A 150 12.26 1.28 4.44
CA LEU A 150 13.66 0.83 4.38
C LEU A 150 14.62 1.87 4.96
N LYS A 151 14.43 3.16 4.65
CA LYS A 151 15.22 4.25 5.25
C LYS A 151 15.04 4.31 6.77
N ASN A 152 13.82 4.16 7.26
CA ASN A 152 13.57 4.14 8.70
C ASN A 152 14.23 2.90 9.37
N ILE A 153 14.14 1.72 8.74
CA ILE A 153 14.81 0.49 9.24
C ILE A 153 16.33 0.68 9.26
N PHE A 154 16.91 1.26 8.21
CA PHE A 154 18.35 1.56 8.15
C PHE A 154 18.80 2.43 9.32
N ILE A 155 18.01 3.45 9.66
CA ILE A 155 18.30 4.32 10.81
C ILE A 155 18.08 3.59 12.14
N ILE A 156 17.05 2.74 12.27
CA ILE A 156 16.79 1.98 13.51
C ILE A 156 17.92 0.98 13.79
N THR A 157 18.43 0.35 12.74
CA THR A 157 19.49 -0.68 12.80
C THR A 157 20.90 -0.10 12.81
N ASP A 158 21.04 1.23 12.92
CA ASP A 158 22.32 1.92 12.95
C ASP A 158 23.18 1.56 11.72
N GLY A 159 22.54 1.42 10.56
CA GLY A 159 23.16 1.16 9.27
C GLY A 159 23.44 -0.31 8.92
N LYS A 160 22.95 -1.25 9.73
CA LYS A 160 23.19 -2.70 9.52
C LYS A 160 22.27 -3.31 8.46
N HIS A 161 21.02 -2.85 8.34
CA HIS A 161 20.07 -3.41 7.38
C HIS A 161 19.05 -2.37 6.86
N PRO A 162 18.74 -2.34 5.56
CA PRO A 162 19.40 -3.07 4.47
C PRO A 162 20.83 -2.54 4.22
N PRO A 163 21.66 -3.24 3.41
CA PRO A 163 23.01 -2.77 3.06
C PRO A 163 23.02 -1.35 2.45
N LYS A 164 24.12 -0.61 2.64
CA LYS A 164 24.26 0.77 2.16
C LYS A 164 23.99 0.95 0.66
N PHE A 165 24.41 -0.02 -0.16
CA PHE A 165 24.20 0.04 -1.62
C PHE A 165 22.70 0.02 -1.98
N VAL A 166 21.86 -0.70 -1.22
CA VAL A 166 20.41 -0.73 -1.43
C VAL A 166 19.80 0.64 -1.15
N ILE A 167 20.22 1.28 -0.06
CA ILE A 167 19.78 2.63 0.29
C ILE A 167 20.24 3.66 -0.76
N GLN A 168 21.48 3.55 -1.25
CA GLN A 168 22.00 4.44 -2.29
C GLN A 168 21.25 4.28 -3.61
N ALA A 169 20.97 3.04 -4.03
CA ALA A 169 20.15 2.76 -5.20
C ALA A 169 18.76 3.37 -5.09
N LEU A 170 18.15 3.28 -3.92
CA LEU A 170 16.85 3.89 -3.64
C LEU A 170 16.87 5.41 -3.79
N TYR A 171 17.91 6.07 -3.27
CA TYR A 171 18.10 7.51 -3.43
C TYR A 171 18.35 7.92 -4.88
N ASN A 172 19.16 7.16 -5.62
CA ASN A 172 19.41 7.40 -7.04
C ASN A 172 18.14 7.24 -7.88
N TYR A 173 17.32 6.24 -7.55
CA TYR A 173 16.03 6.07 -8.20
C TYR A 173 15.06 7.21 -7.90
N GLU A 174 14.92 7.63 -6.63
CA GLU A 174 14.05 8.75 -6.27
C GLU A 174 14.45 10.05 -6.96
N LYS A 175 15.75 10.27 -7.17
CA LYS A 175 16.29 11.49 -7.76
C LYS A 175 16.26 11.47 -9.31
N GLU A 176 16.64 10.35 -9.91
CA GLU A 176 16.93 10.26 -11.35
C GLU A 176 16.11 9.20 -12.09
N GLY A 177 15.30 8.40 -11.39
CA GLY A 177 14.53 7.29 -11.96
C GLY A 177 15.38 6.10 -12.40
N LYS A 178 16.67 6.06 -12.05
CA LYS A 178 17.64 5.06 -12.53
C LYS A 178 17.86 3.96 -11.48
N LEU A 179 17.58 2.71 -11.87
CA LEU A 179 17.99 1.49 -11.14
C LEU A 179 19.13 0.73 -11.82
N LYS A 180 19.68 1.26 -12.91
CA LYS A 180 20.71 0.57 -13.70
C LYS A 180 21.93 0.20 -12.84
N ASP A 181 22.45 1.15 -12.07
CA ASP A 181 23.61 0.92 -11.20
C ASP A 181 23.36 -0.16 -10.14
N PHE A 182 22.10 -0.29 -9.68
CA PHE A 182 21.70 -1.33 -8.74
C PHE A 182 21.78 -2.71 -9.39
N PHE A 183 21.17 -2.89 -10.56
CA PHE A 183 21.21 -4.16 -11.28
C PHE A 183 22.63 -4.52 -11.75
N ASP A 184 23.41 -3.54 -12.19
CA ASP A 184 24.80 -3.72 -12.59
C ASP A 184 25.65 -4.22 -11.41
N SER A 185 25.43 -3.72 -10.19
CA SER A 185 26.16 -4.17 -8.99
C SER A 185 25.91 -5.64 -8.64
N PHE A 186 24.69 -6.14 -8.88
CA PHE A 186 24.35 -7.55 -8.69
C PHE A 186 24.92 -8.44 -9.79
N GLN A 187 24.82 -8.02 -11.05
CA GLN A 187 25.38 -8.79 -12.17
C GLN A 187 26.91 -8.87 -12.10
N ASN A 188 27.57 -7.78 -11.73
CA ASN A 188 29.03 -7.76 -11.60
C ASN A 188 29.48 -8.54 -10.36
N GLY A 189 28.75 -8.48 -9.24
CA GLY A 189 29.03 -9.32 -8.07
C GLY A 189 28.83 -10.82 -8.33
N ALA A 190 27.88 -11.20 -9.19
CA ALA A 190 27.69 -12.59 -9.61
C ALA A 190 28.82 -13.08 -10.54
N LYS A 191 29.28 -12.23 -11.47
CA LYS A 191 30.36 -12.57 -12.42
C LYS A 191 31.74 -12.71 -11.76
N THR A 192 32.04 -11.93 -10.72
CA THR A 192 33.32 -12.07 -9.99
C THR A 192 33.40 -13.41 -9.26
N ASN A 193 32.28 -13.90 -8.70
CA ASN A 193 32.24 -15.18 -7.98
C ASN A 193 32.33 -16.41 -8.90
N GLU A 194 31.97 -16.32 -10.19
CA GLU A 194 32.18 -17.41 -11.16
C GLU A 194 33.65 -17.51 -11.59
N ASN A 195 34.31 -16.37 -11.86
CA ASN A 195 35.70 -16.35 -12.30
C ASN A 195 36.70 -16.75 -11.20
N ASP A 196 36.40 -16.44 -9.93
CA ASP A 196 37.24 -16.83 -8.79
C ASP A 196 37.17 -18.35 -8.51
N ASN A 197 36.02 -18.98 -8.77
CA ASN A 197 35.85 -20.43 -8.63
C ASN A 197 36.51 -21.21 -9.79
N GLU A 198 36.50 -20.70 -11.02
CA GLU A 198 37.24 -21.31 -12.13
C GLU A 198 38.76 -21.21 -11.94
N THR A 199 39.25 -20.11 -11.38
CA THR A 199 40.68 -19.90 -11.14
C THR A 199 41.19 -20.79 -9.99
N GLN A 200 40.40 -20.99 -8.93
CA GLN A 200 40.75 -21.95 -7.87
C GLN A 200 40.68 -23.42 -8.33
N SER A 201 39.79 -23.78 -9.27
CA SER A 201 39.73 -25.15 -9.82
C SER A 201 40.94 -25.51 -10.69
N LYS A 202 41.54 -24.53 -11.37
CA LYS A 202 42.73 -24.74 -12.21
C LYS A 202 44.03 -24.77 -11.41
N GLN A 203 44.09 -24.05 -10.28
CA GLN A 203 45.30 -23.99 -9.44
C GLN A 203 45.43 -25.19 -8.48
N GLY A 204 44.31 -25.86 -8.14
CA GLY A 204 44.32 -27.12 -7.39
C GLY A 204 44.67 -28.36 -8.23
N ALA A 205 44.58 -28.29 -9.56
CA ALA A 205 44.89 -29.40 -10.46
C ALA A 205 46.36 -29.42 -10.95
N GLU A 206 47.12 -28.34 -10.72
CA GLU A 206 48.50 -28.18 -11.21
C GLU A 206 49.56 -28.38 -10.10
N THR A 207 49.14 -28.67 -8.86
CA THR A 207 50.03 -28.92 -7.71
C THR A 207 50.11 -30.39 -7.29
N GLU A 208 49.52 -31.30 -8.07
CA GLU A 208 49.49 -32.74 -7.80
C GLU A 208 50.16 -33.53 -8.95
N TYR A 209 51.40 -33.18 -9.31
CA TYR A 209 52.32 -34.03 -10.09
C TYR A 209 53.77 -33.82 -9.64
#